data_AF-A0A834IQR4-F1
#
_entry.id   AF-A0A834IQR4-F1
#
_cell.length_a   1.000
_cell.length_b   1.000
_cell.length_c   1.000
_cell.angle_alpha   90.00
_cell.angle_beta   90.00
_cell.angle_gamma   90.00
#
_symmetry.space_group_name_H-M   'P 1'
#
loop_
_entity.id
_entity.type
_entity.pdbx_description
1 polymer ?
#
loop_
_entity_poly.entity_id
_entity_poly.type
_entity_poly.pdbx_seq_one_letter_code
_entity_poly.pdbx_strand_id
1 'polypeptide(L)'
;MQLAKLLFTFSLMVALTSGKLVKIQNNRADGILLTLDGTEYTVLPNSLIQVTLADNWEGSLSAVPIGSEVTNGPKTKVNFAFSDTEDSYSVSLIEGFNLPIKVIPNDSNNCIVSTCAANILRACPLDKQVANSVGDVVACQNSPLVMVRLCPLAVVDELSSTLNTRHCNSATSYMIFRSLVLLVVVASSIGKVIKIKNGYSTDLLISIDESQYIVASNSLIILNPLNEWSGSIKALPVIAEVTTGPKTAVNIAITSTTDEYSISLLDGFNLAAKIVPIGSTNCTASVCAANILQACPIEDQVVNSTNVVVGCNNSPLVMGTLCPLAIVDADSVIQNSQVCSNSTGYMILFM
;
A
#
# COMPACT_ATOMS: atom_id res chain seq x y z
N MET A 1 55.18 51.02 25.91
CA MET A 1 54.47 51.12 24.61
C MET A 1 53.76 49.81 24.38
N GLN A 2 52.45 49.84 24.46
CA GLN A 2 51.53 48.70 24.44
C GLN A 2 50.97 48.54 23.01
N LEU A 3 50.29 47.41 22.77
CA LEU A 3 49.46 47.06 21.60
C LEU A 3 50.19 46.55 20.35
N ALA A 4 49.78 45.47 19.68
CA ALA A 4 48.69 44.53 19.94
C ALA A 4 49.01 43.22 19.19
N LYS A 5 48.86 42.07 19.85
CA LYS A 5 48.81 40.77 19.15
C LYS A 5 47.42 40.66 18.53
N LEU A 6 47.34 40.73 17.20
CA LEU A 6 46.12 40.41 16.46
C LEU A 6 45.84 38.92 16.64
N LEU A 7 44.91 38.58 17.55
CA LEU A 7 44.31 37.26 17.63
C LEU A 7 43.25 37.17 16.54
N PHE A 8 43.53 36.43 15.48
CA PHE A 8 42.51 35.98 14.54
C PHE A 8 41.74 34.83 15.20
N THR A 9 40.60 35.12 15.80
CA THR A 9 39.63 34.10 16.19
C THR A 9 38.90 33.63 14.94
N PHE A 10 39.24 32.43 14.45
CA PHE A 10 38.41 31.70 13.49
C PHE A 10 37.12 31.30 14.20
N SER A 11 36.06 32.09 14.02
CA SER A 11 34.71 31.70 14.41
C SER A 11 34.23 30.64 13.41
N LEU A 12 34.25 29.37 13.82
CA LEU A 12 33.57 28.30 13.10
C LEU A 12 32.07 28.53 13.28
N MET A 13 31.45 29.26 12.35
CA MET A 13 30.00 29.26 12.23
C MET A 13 29.58 27.86 11.78
N VAL A 14 29.19 27.01 12.74
CA VAL A 14 28.36 25.86 12.43
C VAL A 14 27.02 26.44 11.99
N ALA A 15 26.81 26.56 10.69
CA ALA A 15 25.48 26.77 10.15
C ALA A 15 24.65 25.57 10.58
N LEU A 16 23.76 25.78 11.56
CA LEU A 16 22.65 24.88 11.78
C LEU A 16 21.82 24.94 10.51
N THR A 17 22.08 24.05 9.56
CA THR A 17 21.24 23.90 8.37
C THR A 17 19.94 23.32 8.88
N SER A 18 18.95 24.18 9.11
CA SER A 18 17.57 23.73 9.22
C SER A 18 17.21 23.10 7.86
N GLY A 19 16.59 21.94 7.91
CA GLY A 19 16.32 21.17 6.71
C GLY A 19 15.43 19.99 6.99
N LYS A 20 14.62 19.63 6.00
CA LYS A 20 13.76 18.46 6.07
C LYS A 20 14.53 17.20 5.75
N LEU A 21 14.27 16.18 6.55
CA LEU A 21 14.88 14.88 6.41
C LEU A 21 14.06 14.02 5.44
N VAL A 22 14.67 13.57 4.35
CA VAL A 22 14.08 12.59 3.43
C VAL A 22 14.85 11.28 3.54
N LYS A 23 14.15 10.23 3.98
CA LYS A 23 14.67 8.88 4.16
C LYS A 23 14.25 8.02 2.96
N ILE A 24 15.20 7.50 2.21
CA ILE A 24 14.93 6.65 1.05
C ILE A 24 15.28 5.21 1.41
N GLN A 25 14.26 4.37 1.49
CA GLN A 25 14.34 2.95 1.81
C GLN A 25 14.14 2.10 0.55
N ASN A 26 15.12 1.25 0.24
CA ASN A 26 15.00 0.22 -0.78
C ASN A 26 14.75 -1.13 -0.13
N ASN A 27 13.52 -1.65 -0.19
CA ASN A 27 13.14 -2.94 0.39
C ASN A 27 13.19 -4.09 -0.63
N ARG A 28 14.03 -3.95 -1.66
CA ARG A 28 14.14 -4.93 -2.74
C ARG A 28 15.52 -5.58 -2.69
N ALA A 29 15.62 -6.75 -3.32
CA ALA A 29 16.85 -7.53 -3.42
C ALA A 29 17.87 -6.92 -4.40
N ASP A 30 17.42 -6.05 -5.30
CA ASP A 30 18.24 -5.27 -6.21
C ASP A 30 18.47 -3.86 -5.68
N GLY A 31 19.68 -3.33 -5.89
CA GLY A 31 20.03 -1.95 -5.55
C GLY A 31 19.46 -0.97 -6.56
N ILE A 32 19.36 0.31 -6.17
CA ILE A 32 18.94 1.38 -7.07
C ILE A 32 19.96 2.51 -7.13
N LEU A 33 20.05 3.11 -8.31
CA LEU A 33 20.69 4.40 -8.54
C LEU A 33 19.58 5.45 -8.46
N LEU A 34 19.57 6.22 -7.37
CA LEU A 34 18.66 7.31 -7.12
C LEU A 34 19.25 8.59 -7.73
N THR A 35 18.47 9.34 -8.48
CA THR A 35 18.81 10.69 -8.92
C THR A 35 17.94 11.68 -8.16
N LEU A 36 18.58 12.60 -7.44
CA LEU A 36 17.94 13.68 -6.69
C LEU A 36 18.58 15.00 -7.15
N ASP A 37 17.80 15.83 -7.82
CA ASP A 37 18.24 17.10 -8.42
C ASP A 37 19.54 16.97 -9.26
N GLY A 38 19.61 15.92 -10.09
CA GLY A 38 20.78 15.61 -10.91
C GLY A 38 21.97 14.97 -10.17
N THR A 39 21.92 14.89 -8.83
CA THR A 39 22.93 14.18 -8.04
C THR A 39 22.56 12.71 -7.88
N GLU A 40 23.50 11.81 -8.13
CA GLU A 40 23.28 10.39 -8.03
C GLU A 40 23.69 9.82 -6.66
N TYR A 41 22.85 8.96 -6.11
CA TYR A 41 23.07 8.23 -4.87
C TYR A 41 22.85 6.74 -5.12
N THR A 42 23.76 5.92 -4.60
CA THR A 42 23.57 4.46 -4.60
C THR A 42 22.82 4.05 -3.35
N VAL A 43 21.66 3.41 -3.51
CA VAL A 43 20.89 2.79 -2.42
C VAL A 43 20.94 1.29 -2.60
N LEU A 44 21.71 0.62 -1.75
CA LEU A 44 21.92 -0.83 -1.80
C LEU A 44 20.61 -1.61 -1.53
N PRO A 45 20.56 -2.90 -1.87
CA PRO A 45 19.45 -3.78 -1.48
C PRO A 45 19.16 -3.72 0.02
N ASN A 46 17.88 -3.75 0.40
CA ASN A 46 17.43 -3.75 1.80
C ASN A 46 18.08 -2.67 2.69
N SER A 47 18.40 -1.52 2.12
CA SER A 47 19.11 -0.44 2.80
C SER A 47 18.33 0.87 2.78
N LEU A 48 18.78 1.80 3.63
CA LEU A 48 18.24 3.13 3.77
C LEU A 48 19.36 4.15 3.57
N ILE A 49 19.07 5.22 2.84
CA ILE A 49 19.87 6.44 2.90
C ILE A 49 19.02 7.59 3.45
N GLN A 50 19.70 8.60 3.97
CA GLN A 50 19.06 9.82 4.45
C GLN A 50 19.69 11.01 3.77
N VAL A 51 18.85 11.93 3.30
CA VAL A 51 19.27 13.20 2.72
C VAL A 51 18.56 14.30 3.47
N THR A 52 19.33 15.32 3.87
CA THR A 52 18.78 16.55 4.44
C THR A 52 18.66 17.57 3.33
N LEU A 53 17.44 18.05 3.08
CA LEU A 53 17.11 19.05 2.07
C LEU A 53 16.77 20.37 2.76
N ALA A 54 16.96 21.50 2.08
CA ALA A 54 16.59 22.80 2.64
C ALA A 54 15.08 22.87 2.91
N ASP A 55 14.66 23.64 3.92
CA ASP A 55 13.25 23.76 4.30
C ASP A 55 12.37 24.42 3.23
N ASN A 56 12.98 25.13 2.27
CA ASN A 56 12.34 25.74 1.12
C ASN A 56 12.67 25.04 -0.22
N TRP A 57 13.14 23.80 -0.15
CA TRP A 57 13.59 23.06 -1.34
C TRP A 57 12.41 22.61 -2.19
N GLU A 58 12.53 22.80 -3.51
CA GLU A 58 11.63 22.22 -4.50
C GLU A 58 12.43 21.38 -5.49
N GLY A 59 11.92 20.20 -5.81
CA GLY A 59 12.55 19.35 -6.79
C GLY A 59 11.91 17.97 -6.87
N SER A 60 12.64 17.07 -7.52
CA SER A 60 12.18 15.71 -7.73
C SER A 60 13.29 14.69 -7.51
N LEU A 61 12.85 13.47 -7.22
CA LEU A 61 13.69 12.29 -7.24
C LEU A 61 13.10 11.24 -8.17
N SER A 62 13.99 10.43 -8.72
CA SER A 62 13.66 9.24 -9.48
C SER A 62 14.74 8.19 -9.26
N ALA A 63 14.48 6.95 -9.61
CA ALA A 63 15.49 5.91 -9.49
C ALA A 63 15.41 4.91 -10.64
N VAL A 64 16.50 4.20 -10.87
CA VAL A 64 16.58 3.02 -11.74
C VAL A 64 17.28 1.89 -10.99
N PRO A 65 16.97 0.61 -11.25
CA PRO A 65 17.79 -0.49 -10.75
C PRO A 65 19.26 -0.34 -11.17
N ILE A 66 20.18 -0.68 -10.28
CA ILE A 66 21.62 -0.73 -10.61
C ILE A 66 21.82 -1.79 -11.69
N GLY A 67 22.58 -1.43 -12.74
CA GLY A 67 22.81 -2.31 -13.89
C GLY A 67 21.67 -2.26 -14.93
N SER A 68 20.71 -1.35 -14.81
CA SER A 68 19.70 -1.14 -15.85
C SER A 68 20.34 -0.70 -17.17
N GLU A 69 19.99 -1.39 -18.26
CA GLU A 69 20.37 -0.99 -19.62
C GLU A 69 19.64 0.30 -20.04
N VAL A 70 18.40 0.48 -19.56
CA VAL A 70 17.56 1.64 -19.86
C VAL A 70 17.63 2.63 -18.69
N THR A 71 18.51 3.63 -18.81
CA THR A 71 18.70 4.67 -17.78
C THR A 71 18.04 6.01 -18.11
N ASN A 72 17.78 6.28 -19.40
CA ASN A 72 17.15 7.49 -19.91
C ASN A 72 15.68 7.27 -20.34
N GLY A 73 15.07 6.16 -19.92
CA GLY A 73 13.68 5.84 -20.21
C GLY A 73 12.67 6.48 -19.24
N PRO A 74 11.39 6.10 -19.35
CA PRO A 74 10.33 6.53 -18.45
C PRO A 74 10.66 6.24 -16.99
N LYS A 75 10.35 7.17 -16.09
CA LYS A 75 10.65 7.04 -14.65
C LYS A 75 9.48 7.49 -13.80
N THR A 76 9.17 6.69 -12.78
CA THR A 76 8.33 7.13 -11.68
C THR A 76 9.07 8.22 -10.91
N LYS A 77 8.44 9.38 -10.72
CA LYS A 77 9.01 10.51 -9.96
C LYS A 77 8.29 10.69 -8.63
N VAL A 78 9.03 11.20 -7.65
CA VAL A 78 8.44 11.85 -6.48
C VAL A 78 8.83 13.32 -6.54
N ASN A 79 7.83 14.18 -6.49
CA ASN A 79 7.99 15.63 -6.44
C ASN A 79 7.79 16.09 -5.00
N PHE A 80 8.59 17.05 -4.57
CA PHE A 80 8.38 17.79 -3.33
C PHE A 80 8.52 19.29 -3.60
N ALA A 81 7.74 20.08 -2.87
CA ALA A 81 8.03 21.48 -2.61
C ALA A 81 7.85 21.72 -1.12
N PHE A 82 8.96 21.98 -0.43
CA PHE A 82 9.00 22.22 1.00
C PHE A 82 8.83 23.70 1.31
N SER A 83 8.14 24.00 2.41
CA SER A 83 8.08 25.36 2.95
C SER A 83 7.96 25.38 4.47
N ASP A 84 8.04 26.58 5.03
CA ASP A 84 7.85 26.82 6.47
C ASP A 84 6.40 26.62 6.92
N THR A 85 5.44 26.75 6.01
CA THR A 85 4.00 26.72 6.34
C THR A 85 3.34 25.42 5.94
N GLU A 86 3.67 24.91 4.76
CA GLU A 86 3.04 23.73 4.18
C GLU A 86 3.91 23.12 3.08
N ASP A 87 4.16 21.84 3.19
CA ASP A 87 4.84 21.06 2.17
C ASP A 87 3.83 20.51 1.17
N SER A 88 4.23 20.44 -0.09
CA SER A 88 3.54 19.67 -1.11
C SER A 88 4.38 18.50 -1.58
N TYR A 89 3.74 17.38 -1.88
CA TYR A 89 4.41 16.18 -2.39
C TYR A 89 3.48 15.31 -3.23
N SER A 90 4.05 14.61 -4.21
CA SER A 90 3.29 13.68 -5.04
C SER A 90 4.17 12.60 -5.64
N VAL A 91 3.60 11.42 -5.84
CA VAL A 91 4.10 10.44 -6.80
C VAL A 91 3.55 10.81 -8.18
N SER A 92 4.44 11.01 -9.16
CA SER A 92 4.09 11.42 -10.52
C SER A 92 4.51 10.36 -11.54
N LEU A 93 3.60 10.08 -12.46
CA LEU A 93 3.73 9.19 -13.61
C LEU A 93 3.63 9.95 -14.94
N ILE A 94 3.71 11.30 -14.91
CA ILE A 94 3.71 12.13 -16.12
C ILE A 94 4.82 11.69 -17.08
N GLU A 95 6.00 11.38 -16.53
CA GLU A 95 7.17 10.86 -17.27
C GLU A 95 7.17 9.31 -17.40
N GLY A 96 6.04 8.69 -17.07
CA GLY A 96 5.82 7.25 -17.12
C GLY A 96 6.22 6.51 -15.84
N PHE A 97 6.41 5.21 -15.97
CA PHE A 97 6.61 4.30 -14.84
C PHE A 97 7.77 3.35 -15.09
N ASN A 98 8.60 3.13 -14.08
CA ASN A 98 9.59 2.05 -14.06
C ASN A 98 9.61 1.30 -12.74
N LEU A 99 9.38 2.00 -11.63
CA LEU A 99 9.46 1.46 -10.28
C LEU A 99 8.22 1.83 -9.45
N PRO A 100 7.68 0.90 -8.64
CA PRO A 100 6.67 1.22 -7.65
C PRO A 100 7.28 2.01 -6.48
N ILE A 101 6.59 3.06 -6.04
CA ILE A 101 7.06 3.97 -4.98
C ILE A 101 5.91 4.34 -4.03
N LYS A 102 6.21 4.46 -2.73
CA LYS A 102 5.32 4.98 -1.69
C LYS A 102 6.03 6.08 -0.89
N VAL A 103 5.35 7.20 -0.64
CA VAL A 103 5.83 8.36 0.14
C VAL A 103 4.97 8.51 1.39
N ILE A 104 5.61 8.41 2.56
CA ILE A 104 4.97 8.52 3.87
C ILE A 104 5.56 9.73 4.61
N PRO A 105 4.75 10.75 4.91
CA PRO A 105 5.13 11.78 5.87
C PRO A 105 5.18 11.16 7.28
N ASN A 106 6.28 11.36 8.02
CA ASN A 106 6.41 10.87 9.39
C ASN A 106 6.03 11.94 10.41
N ASP A 107 5.75 11.49 11.63
CA ASP A 107 5.40 12.32 12.80
C ASP A 107 4.22 13.28 12.54
N SER A 108 3.35 12.90 11.62
CA SER A 108 2.11 13.60 11.30
C SER A 108 0.92 12.69 11.46
N ASN A 109 -0.12 13.18 12.11
CA ASN A 109 -1.37 12.46 12.29
C ASN A 109 -2.39 12.75 11.18
N ASN A 110 -2.13 13.74 10.31
CA ASN A 110 -3.13 14.29 9.38
C ASN A 110 -2.67 14.28 7.92
N CYS A 111 -1.43 13.90 7.62
CA CYS A 111 -0.89 13.96 6.27
C CYS A 111 -1.09 12.63 5.52
N ILE A 112 -1.57 12.73 4.29
CA ILE A 112 -2.01 11.58 3.50
C ILE A 112 -0.87 11.03 2.64
N VAL A 113 -0.65 9.73 2.71
CA VAL A 113 0.33 9.01 1.88
C VAL A 113 0.11 9.28 0.37
N SER A 114 1.20 9.50 -0.36
CA SER A 114 1.19 9.47 -1.84
C SER A 114 1.86 8.20 -2.34
N THR A 115 1.26 7.48 -3.29
CA THR A 115 1.73 6.14 -3.65
C THR A 115 1.33 5.71 -5.06
N CYS A 116 2.22 4.96 -5.71
CA CYS A 116 1.90 4.11 -6.84
C CYS A 116 2.68 2.80 -6.69
N ALA A 117 2.01 1.78 -6.13
CA ALA A 117 2.60 0.48 -5.84
C ALA A 117 2.17 -0.62 -6.83
N ALA A 118 1.41 -0.28 -7.87
CA ALA A 118 0.90 -1.25 -8.83
C ALA A 118 2.00 -1.79 -9.76
N ASN A 119 1.76 -2.98 -10.32
CA ASN A 119 2.63 -3.58 -11.33
C ASN A 119 2.26 -3.07 -12.73
N ILE A 120 2.51 -1.78 -12.99
CA ILE A 120 2.15 -1.13 -14.27
C ILE A 120 2.88 -1.79 -15.45
N LEU A 121 4.10 -2.29 -15.26
CA LEU A 121 4.87 -2.93 -16.35
C LEU A 121 4.12 -4.13 -16.96
N ARG A 122 3.41 -4.93 -16.15
CA ARG A 122 2.61 -6.07 -16.66
C ARG A 122 1.36 -5.65 -17.42
N ALA A 123 0.78 -4.51 -17.08
CA ALA A 123 -0.42 -3.98 -17.71
C ALA A 123 -0.11 -2.89 -18.75
N CYS A 124 1.17 -2.65 -19.03
CA CYS A 124 1.60 -1.60 -19.92
C CYS A 124 1.14 -1.92 -21.36
N PRO A 125 0.40 -1.02 -22.03
CA PRO A 125 0.00 -1.21 -23.42
C PRO A 125 1.21 -1.46 -24.31
N LEU A 126 1.06 -2.33 -25.32
CA LEU A 126 2.17 -2.81 -26.14
C LEU A 126 2.95 -1.67 -26.82
N ASP A 127 2.26 -0.61 -27.25
CA ASP A 127 2.82 0.60 -27.87
C ASP A 127 3.51 1.55 -26.88
N LYS A 128 3.37 1.29 -25.57
CA LYS A 128 3.96 2.09 -24.48
C LYS A 128 5.08 1.35 -23.74
N GLN A 129 5.30 0.08 -24.04
CA GLN A 129 6.34 -0.72 -23.41
C GLN A 129 7.74 -0.25 -23.83
N VAL A 130 8.63 -0.18 -22.86
CA VAL A 130 10.07 -0.01 -23.09
C VAL A 130 10.74 -1.27 -22.57
N ALA A 131 11.38 -2.00 -23.48
CA ALA A 131 12.03 -3.27 -23.19
C ALA A 131 13.56 -3.16 -23.17
N ASN A 132 14.21 -4.05 -22.43
CA ASN A 132 15.66 -4.22 -22.47
C ASN A 132 16.10 -5.09 -23.67
N SER A 133 17.40 -5.34 -23.79
CA SER A 133 17.99 -6.13 -24.88
C SER A 133 17.51 -7.58 -24.96
N VAL A 134 17.01 -8.14 -23.85
CA VAL A 134 16.47 -9.51 -23.77
C VAL A 134 14.94 -9.57 -23.92
N GLY A 135 14.28 -8.43 -24.09
CA GLY A 135 12.83 -8.33 -24.36
C GLY A 135 11.95 -8.17 -23.12
N ASP A 136 12.52 -8.03 -21.92
CA ASP A 136 11.73 -7.75 -20.71
C ASP A 136 11.25 -6.30 -20.71
N VAL A 137 9.97 -6.08 -20.40
CA VAL A 137 9.42 -4.74 -20.19
C VAL A 137 9.96 -4.17 -18.88
N VAL A 138 10.82 -3.16 -18.99
CA VAL A 138 11.52 -2.54 -17.86
C VAL A 138 10.99 -1.14 -17.50
N ALA A 139 10.28 -0.51 -18.43
CA ALA A 139 9.59 0.74 -18.18
C ALA A 139 8.32 0.83 -19.06
N CYS A 140 7.42 1.73 -18.67
CA CYS A 140 6.19 2.02 -19.38
C CYS A 140 6.10 3.53 -19.61
N GLN A 141 5.93 3.95 -20.86
CA GLN A 141 5.63 5.34 -21.18
C GLN A 141 4.28 5.75 -20.56
N ASN A 142 4.04 7.06 -20.46
CA ASN A 142 2.78 7.57 -19.93
C ASN A 142 1.57 7.01 -20.71
N SER A 143 0.68 6.37 -19.95
CA SER A 143 -0.59 5.82 -20.43
C SER A 143 -1.68 6.19 -19.41
N PRO A 144 -2.30 7.37 -19.54
CA PRO A 144 -3.18 7.92 -18.51
C PRO A 144 -4.31 6.97 -18.11
N LEU A 145 -4.95 6.29 -19.07
CA LEU A 145 -6.04 5.35 -18.79
C LEU A 145 -5.60 4.18 -17.88
N VAL A 146 -4.44 3.59 -18.16
CA VAL A 146 -3.90 2.48 -17.35
C VAL A 146 -3.38 3.01 -16.02
N MET A 147 -2.69 4.15 -16.03
CA MET A 147 -2.03 4.71 -14.87
C MET A 147 -3.04 5.25 -13.84
N VAL A 148 -4.11 5.94 -14.25
CA VAL A 148 -5.19 6.37 -13.34
C VAL A 148 -5.88 5.16 -12.73
N ARG A 149 -6.14 4.13 -13.53
CA ARG A 149 -6.82 2.92 -13.05
C ARG A 149 -6.00 2.17 -12.01
N LEU A 150 -4.69 2.04 -12.23
CA LEU A 150 -3.80 1.25 -11.36
C LEU A 150 -3.22 2.06 -10.19
N CYS A 151 -3.07 3.37 -10.36
CA CYS A 151 -2.50 4.28 -9.39
C CYS A 151 -3.34 5.56 -9.28
N PRO A 152 -4.56 5.48 -8.73
CA PRO A 152 -5.50 6.62 -8.68
C PRO A 152 -5.00 7.78 -7.81
N LEU A 153 -4.02 7.54 -6.92
CA LEU A 153 -3.41 8.55 -6.05
C LEU A 153 -2.15 9.18 -6.65
N ALA A 154 -1.74 8.78 -7.86
CA ALA A 154 -0.60 9.34 -8.55
C ALA A 154 -1.03 10.47 -9.49
N VAL A 155 -0.13 11.43 -9.72
CA VAL A 155 -0.29 12.46 -10.73
C VAL A 155 0.07 11.88 -12.09
N VAL A 156 -0.85 11.88 -13.04
CA VAL A 156 -0.65 11.33 -14.40
C VAL A 156 -0.71 12.40 -15.49
N ASP A 157 -1.31 13.55 -15.17
CA ASP A 157 -1.60 14.68 -16.06
C ASP A 157 -1.82 15.96 -15.23
N GLU A 158 -2.06 17.09 -15.89
CA GLU A 158 -2.28 18.39 -15.24
C GLU A 158 -3.53 18.40 -14.34
N LEU A 159 -4.61 17.70 -14.74
CA LEU A 159 -5.84 17.66 -13.97
C LEU A 159 -5.64 16.93 -12.64
N SER A 160 -5.07 15.73 -12.70
CA SER A 160 -4.72 14.94 -11.52
C SER A 160 -3.63 15.59 -10.69
N SER A 161 -2.79 16.48 -11.24
CA SER A 161 -1.82 17.24 -10.46
C SER A 161 -2.48 18.06 -9.36
N THR A 162 -3.63 18.66 -9.64
CA THR A 162 -4.38 19.46 -8.64
C THR A 162 -5.06 18.59 -7.57
N LEU A 163 -5.42 17.36 -7.91
CA LEU A 163 -6.16 16.45 -7.02
C LEU A 163 -5.25 15.54 -6.19
N ASN A 164 -4.13 15.10 -6.77
CA ASN A 164 -3.25 14.07 -6.22
C ASN A 164 -1.95 14.62 -5.63
N THR A 165 -1.71 15.92 -5.75
CA THR A 165 -0.71 16.59 -4.91
C THR A 165 -1.21 16.64 -3.48
N ARG A 166 -0.39 16.13 -2.57
CA ARG A 166 -0.68 16.08 -1.15
C ARG A 166 -0.02 17.26 -0.47
N HIS A 167 -0.70 17.77 0.55
CA HIS A 167 -0.27 18.91 1.33
C HIS A 167 -0.07 18.47 2.78
N CYS A 168 0.97 18.98 3.44
CA CYS A 168 1.29 18.62 4.81
C CYS A 168 1.99 19.76 5.56
N ASN A 169 1.44 20.14 6.71
CA ASN A 169 1.98 21.22 7.55
C ASN A 169 2.68 20.71 8.83
N SER A 170 2.70 19.40 9.07
CA SER A 170 3.12 18.81 10.35
C SER A 170 4.18 17.72 10.22
N ALA A 171 4.58 17.35 9.00
CA ALA A 171 5.61 16.33 8.83
C ALA A 171 6.99 16.89 9.18
N THR A 172 7.72 16.15 10.01
CA THR A 172 9.11 16.44 10.36
C THR A 172 10.08 15.81 9.36
N SER A 173 9.63 14.77 8.66
CA SER A 173 10.43 14.02 7.70
C SER A 173 9.54 13.22 6.75
N TYR A 174 10.10 12.78 5.63
CA TYR A 174 9.44 11.93 4.65
C TYR A 174 10.20 10.62 4.49
N MET A 175 9.47 9.50 4.41
CA MET A 175 10.04 8.20 4.09
C MET A 175 9.52 7.70 2.75
N ILE A 176 10.44 7.32 1.87
CA ILE A 176 10.16 6.86 0.52
C ILE A 176 10.53 5.39 0.44
N PHE A 177 9.60 4.55 -0.01
CA PHE A 177 9.80 3.12 -0.14
C PHE A 177 9.75 2.68 -1.59
N ARG A 178 10.78 1.96 -2.02
CA ARG A 178 10.69 1.05 -3.17
C ARG A 178 10.33 -0.34 -2.64
N SER A 179 9.10 -0.79 -2.92
CA SER A 179 8.56 -2.06 -2.37
C SER A 179 8.00 -2.96 -3.47
N LEU A 180 8.03 -4.29 -3.28
CA LEU A 180 7.50 -5.29 -4.23
C LEU A 180 6.03 -5.59 -3.99
N VAL A 181 5.65 -5.53 -2.73
CA VAL A 181 4.33 -5.66 -2.14
C VAL A 181 4.57 -5.16 -0.72
N LEU A 182 3.57 -4.51 -0.13
CA LEU A 182 3.64 -3.88 1.18
C LEU A 182 4.15 -4.82 2.30
N LEU A 183 5.47 -4.83 2.52
CA LEU A 183 6.03 -5.17 3.81
C LEU A 183 5.95 -3.90 4.66
N VAL A 184 4.79 -3.63 5.26
CA VAL A 184 4.76 -2.79 6.47
C VAL A 184 5.31 -3.66 7.60
N VAL A 185 6.64 -3.75 7.66
CA VAL A 185 7.30 -4.00 8.94
C VAL A 185 7.50 -2.62 9.53
N VAL A 186 6.48 -2.13 10.24
CA VAL A 186 6.81 -1.35 11.44
C VAL A 186 7.23 -2.42 12.44
N ALA A 187 8.54 -2.57 12.62
CA ALA A 187 9.06 -3.40 13.71
C ALA A 187 8.76 -2.68 15.03
N SER A 188 7.54 -2.81 15.54
CA SER A 188 7.31 -2.76 16.98
C SER A 188 7.33 -4.22 17.45
N SER A 189 8.39 -4.61 18.16
CA SER A 189 8.58 -5.96 18.67
C SER A 189 7.65 -6.28 19.87
N ILE A 190 6.47 -5.65 19.97
CA ILE A 190 5.59 -5.72 21.14
C ILE A 190 4.08 -5.65 20.77
N GLY A 191 3.67 -6.14 19.60
CA GLY A 191 2.27 -6.10 19.14
C GLY A 191 1.77 -7.38 18.47
N LYS A 192 0.44 -7.51 18.33
CA LYS A 192 -0.18 -8.64 17.59
C LYS A 192 0.13 -8.54 16.10
N VAL A 193 0.21 -9.69 15.43
CA VAL A 193 0.55 -9.75 13.99
C VAL A 193 -0.63 -10.26 13.17
N ILE A 194 -1.00 -9.57 12.09
CA ILE A 194 -1.99 -10.06 11.13
C ILE A 194 -1.27 -10.52 9.86
N LYS A 195 -1.43 -11.80 9.52
CA LYS A 195 -0.88 -12.42 8.31
C LYS A 195 -2.01 -12.57 7.30
N ILE A 196 -1.94 -11.93 6.14
CA ILE A 196 -2.94 -12.08 5.06
C ILE A 196 -2.36 -12.90 3.92
N LYS A 197 -2.92 -14.08 3.69
CA LYS A 197 -2.49 -15.02 2.65
C LYS A 197 -3.46 -14.99 1.48
N ASN A 198 -2.91 -14.86 0.28
CA ASN A 198 -3.63 -15.10 -0.96
C ASN A 198 -3.46 -16.58 -1.34
N GLY A 199 -4.54 -17.36 -1.29
CA GLY A 199 -4.59 -18.75 -1.73
C GLY A 199 -4.98 -18.93 -3.21
N TYR A 200 -5.31 -17.85 -3.91
CA TYR A 200 -5.70 -17.88 -5.32
C TYR A 200 -4.49 -17.89 -6.25
N SER A 201 -4.73 -18.32 -7.50
CA SER A 201 -3.77 -18.31 -8.61
C SER A 201 -3.58 -16.93 -9.24
N THR A 202 -4.38 -15.94 -8.84
CA THR A 202 -4.31 -14.56 -9.30
C THR A 202 -3.93 -13.63 -8.16
N ASP A 203 -3.31 -12.50 -8.49
CA ASP A 203 -3.02 -11.46 -7.51
C ASP A 203 -4.33 -10.87 -6.94
N LEU A 204 -4.33 -10.55 -5.65
CA LEU A 204 -5.45 -9.91 -4.96
C LEU A 204 -5.10 -8.47 -4.62
N LEU A 205 -6.03 -7.56 -4.87
CA LEU A 205 -6.06 -6.23 -4.30
C LEU A 205 -6.79 -6.30 -2.95
N ILE A 206 -6.02 -6.25 -1.88
CA ILE A 206 -6.51 -6.18 -0.50
C ILE A 206 -6.74 -4.72 -0.15
N SER A 207 -7.96 -4.39 0.28
CA SER A 207 -8.30 -3.09 0.84
C SER A 207 -8.39 -3.21 2.35
N ILE A 208 -7.71 -2.31 3.07
CA ILE A 208 -7.73 -2.20 4.53
C ILE A 208 -7.98 -0.75 4.84
N ASP A 209 -9.14 -0.46 5.40
CA ASP A 209 -9.65 0.91 5.55
C ASP A 209 -9.61 1.64 4.19
N GLU A 210 -8.91 2.78 4.10
CA GLU A 210 -8.73 3.54 2.85
C GLU A 210 -7.47 3.14 2.06
N SER A 211 -6.68 2.19 2.58
CA SER A 211 -5.43 1.74 1.95
C SER A 211 -5.63 0.50 1.10
N GLN A 212 -4.86 0.38 0.02
CA GLN A 212 -4.87 -0.78 -0.86
C GLN A 212 -3.48 -1.41 -1.01
N TYR A 213 -3.46 -2.73 -1.07
CA TYR A 213 -2.26 -3.56 -1.13
C TYR A 213 -2.45 -4.68 -2.13
N ILE A 214 -1.50 -4.87 -3.05
CA ILE A 214 -1.51 -6.04 -3.93
C ILE A 214 -0.81 -7.19 -3.20
N VAL A 215 -1.47 -8.33 -3.08
CA VAL A 215 -0.90 -9.58 -2.56
C VAL A 215 -0.83 -10.57 -3.71
N ALA A 216 0.41 -10.88 -4.12
CA ALA A 216 0.64 -11.78 -5.24
C ALA A 216 0.02 -13.17 -5.00
N SER A 217 -0.31 -13.88 -6.08
CA SER A 217 -0.80 -15.26 -6.00
C SER A 217 0.07 -16.13 -5.08
N ASN A 218 -0.56 -16.97 -4.26
CA ASN A 218 0.13 -17.87 -3.31
C ASN A 218 1.08 -17.19 -2.31
N SER A 219 1.01 -15.87 -2.16
CA SER A 219 1.90 -15.09 -1.29
C SER A 219 1.20 -14.65 0.00
N LEU A 220 1.98 -14.12 0.93
CA LEU A 220 1.53 -13.62 2.22
C LEU A 220 2.05 -12.20 2.42
N ILE A 221 1.21 -11.33 2.98
CA ILE A 221 1.66 -10.08 3.62
C ILE A 221 1.47 -10.14 5.13
N ILE A 222 2.26 -9.35 5.83
CA ILE A 222 2.22 -9.24 7.28
C ILE A 222 1.94 -7.79 7.63
N LEU A 223 0.99 -7.59 8.53
CA LEU A 223 0.62 -6.32 9.12
C LEU A 223 0.90 -6.38 10.61
N ASN A 224 1.46 -5.30 11.13
CA ASN A 224 1.70 -5.11 12.55
C ASN A 224 0.81 -3.95 13.02
N PRO A 225 -0.48 -4.21 13.31
CA PRO A 225 -1.35 -3.18 13.87
C PRO A 225 -0.83 -2.70 15.22
N LEU A 226 -1.14 -1.44 15.57
CA LEU A 226 -0.95 -0.94 16.93
C LEU A 226 -1.84 -1.74 17.90
N ASN A 227 -1.44 -1.79 19.16
CA ASN A 227 -2.31 -2.30 20.22
C ASN A 227 -3.48 -1.31 20.34
N GLU A 228 -4.70 -1.74 19.98
CA GLU A 228 -5.90 -0.91 19.72
C GLU A 228 -6.06 -0.48 18.26
N TRP A 229 -6.46 -1.43 17.41
CA TRP A 229 -6.84 -1.18 16.02
C TRP A 229 -8.10 -1.96 15.66
N SER A 230 -9.04 -1.32 14.96
CA SER A 230 -10.16 -1.98 14.33
C SER A 230 -10.25 -1.61 12.87
N GLY A 231 -10.69 -2.56 12.05
CA GLY A 231 -10.83 -2.34 10.62
C GLY A 231 -11.45 -3.51 9.89
N SER A 232 -11.68 -3.28 8.60
CA SER A 232 -12.25 -4.26 7.68
C SER A 232 -11.28 -4.55 6.55
N ILE A 233 -10.97 -5.82 6.36
CA ILE A 233 -10.04 -6.31 5.35
C ILE A 233 -10.85 -6.99 4.25
N LYS A 234 -10.84 -6.41 3.05
CA LYS A 234 -11.58 -6.89 1.88
C LYS A 234 -10.62 -7.25 0.77
N ALA A 235 -10.99 -8.18 -0.09
CA ALA A 235 -10.15 -8.61 -1.20
C ALA A 235 -10.93 -8.56 -2.52
N LEU A 236 -10.21 -8.26 -3.60
CA LEU A 236 -10.68 -8.38 -4.99
C LEU A 236 -9.57 -8.97 -5.85
N PRO A 237 -9.85 -9.84 -6.84
CA PRO A 237 -8.87 -10.16 -7.86
C PRO A 237 -8.40 -8.89 -8.58
N VAL A 238 -7.10 -8.71 -8.80
CA VAL A 238 -6.55 -7.54 -9.51
C VAL A 238 -7.11 -7.43 -10.94
N ILE A 239 -7.44 -8.58 -11.53
CA ILE A 239 -8.03 -8.69 -12.88
C ILE A 239 -9.56 -8.57 -12.88
N ALA A 240 -10.18 -8.23 -11.75
CA ALA A 240 -11.63 -8.09 -11.69
C ALA A 240 -12.12 -6.98 -12.64
N GLU A 241 -13.00 -7.34 -13.57
CA GLU A 241 -13.68 -6.39 -14.45
C GLU A 241 -14.65 -5.50 -13.66
N VAL A 242 -15.23 -6.04 -12.60
CA VAL A 242 -16.17 -5.35 -11.70
C VAL A 242 -15.46 -5.04 -10.38
N THR A 243 -15.20 -3.75 -10.13
CA THR A 243 -14.44 -3.28 -8.95
C THR A 243 -15.31 -2.66 -7.86
N THR A 244 -16.54 -2.27 -8.20
CA THR A 244 -17.54 -1.64 -7.32
C THR A 244 -18.63 -2.61 -6.85
N GLY A 245 -18.38 -3.92 -6.95
CA GLY A 245 -19.31 -4.98 -6.59
C GLY A 245 -19.16 -5.50 -5.16
N PRO A 246 -19.85 -6.60 -4.84
CA PRO A 246 -19.87 -7.18 -3.51
C PRO A 246 -18.50 -7.65 -3.06
N LYS A 247 -18.22 -7.57 -1.76
CA LYS A 247 -16.93 -7.97 -1.18
C LYS A 247 -17.10 -8.68 0.14
N THR A 248 -16.55 -9.90 0.22
CA THR A 248 -16.39 -10.59 1.49
C THR A 248 -15.40 -9.82 2.35
N ALA A 249 -15.83 -9.49 3.57
CA ALA A 249 -15.06 -8.72 4.52
C ALA A 249 -14.60 -9.60 5.68
N VAL A 250 -13.36 -9.38 6.12
CA VAL A 250 -12.86 -9.89 7.40
C VAL A 250 -12.75 -8.71 8.34
N ASN A 251 -13.62 -8.67 9.35
CA ASN A 251 -13.63 -7.62 10.35
C ASN A 251 -12.81 -8.07 11.54
N ILE A 252 -12.03 -7.14 12.10
CA ILE A 252 -11.23 -7.40 13.28
C ILE A 252 -11.12 -6.13 14.11
N ALA A 253 -11.23 -6.28 15.41
CA ALA A 253 -10.98 -5.26 16.42
C ALA A 253 -10.01 -5.84 17.44
N ILE A 254 -8.77 -5.38 17.42
CA ILE A 254 -7.72 -5.73 18.37
C ILE A 254 -7.78 -4.75 19.52
N THR A 255 -7.85 -5.27 20.75
CA THR A 255 -7.77 -4.44 21.96
C THR A 255 -6.68 -4.97 22.89
N SER A 256 -6.42 -4.23 23.98
CA SER A 256 -5.46 -4.62 25.01
C SER A 256 -5.88 -5.86 25.81
N THR A 257 -7.19 -6.17 25.86
CA THR A 257 -7.72 -7.27 26.69
C THR A 257 -8.24 -8.42 25.84
N THR A 258 -9.10 -8.10 24.87
CA THR A 258 -9.86 -9.09 24.11
C THR A 258 -10.11 -8.59 22.70
N ASP A 259 -9.85 -9.44 21.72
CA ASP A 259 -10.09 -9.12 20.33
C ASP A 259 -11.46 -9.62 19.90
N GLU A 260 -12.07 -8.89 18.96
CA GLU A 260 -13.26 -9.32 18.23
C GLU A 260 -12.93 -9.53 16.76
N TYR A 261 -13.52 -10.54 16.14
CA TYR A 261 -13.31 -10.81 14.73
C TYR A 261 -14.44 -11.61 14.12
N SER A 262 -14.66 -11.41 12.82
CA SER A 262 -15.71 -12.09 12.07
C SER A 262 -15.44 -12.08 10.58
N ILE A 263 -16.15 -12.95 9.87
CA ILE A 263 -16.36 -12.80 8.43
C ILE A 263 -17.72 -12.17 8.23
N SER A 264 -17.80 -11.13 7.40
CA SER A 264 -19.02 -10.44 7.05
C SER A 264 -19.27 -10.49 5.55
N LEU A 265 -20.53 -10.77 5.21
CA LEU A 265 -21.09 -10.77 3.87
C LEU A 265 -22.19 -9.71 3.74
N LEU A 266 -22.22 -8.71 4.62
CA LEU A 266 -23.14 -7.57 4.54
C LEU A 266 -22.98 -6.79 3.22
N ASP A 267 -21.75 -6.70 2.73
CA ASP A 267 -21.42 -6.12 1.43
C ASP A 267 -21.48 -7.17 0.31
N GLY A 268 -22.03 -8.36 0.58
CA GLY A 268 -22.10 -9.49 -0.34
C GLY A 268 -20.85 -10.39 -0.37
N PHE A 269 -20.81 -11.29 -1.35
CA PHE A 269 -19.77 -12.31 -1.52
C PHE A 269 -19.07 -12.18 -2.87
N ASN A 270 -17.75 -12.33 -2.87
CA ASN A 270 -16.94 -12.47 -4.08
C ASN A 270 -15.81 -13.50 -3.95
N LEU A 271 -15.25 -13.66 -2.75
CA LEU A 271 -14.13 -14.55 -2.45
C LEU A 271 -14.38 -15.26 -1.13
N ALA A 272 -14.05 -16.54 -1.06
CA ALA A 272 -14.07 -17.25 0.20
C ALA A 272 -12.95 -16.76 1.12
N ALA A 273 -13.23 -16.75 2.43
CA ALA A 273 -12.36 -16.20 3.44
C ALA A 273 -12.33 -17.07 4.70
N LYS A 274 -11.21 -17.01 5.40
CA LYS A 274 -10.98 -17.67 6.68
C LYS A 274 -10.09 -16.79 7.55
N ILE A 275 -10.44 -16.65 8.82
CA ILE A 275 -9.59 -16.02 9.82
C ILE A 275 -9.33 -16.98 10.97
N VAL A 276 -8.06 -17.10 11.36
CA VAL A 276 -7.57 -18.03 12.38
C VAL A 276 -6.73 -17.27 13.41
N PRO A 277 -7.13 -17.24 14.68
CA PRO A 277 -6.29 -16.73 15.76
C PRO A 277 -4.97 -17.54 15.88
N ILE A 278 -3.86 -16.85 16.15
CA ILE A 278 -2.53 -17.44 16.33
C ILE A 278 -2.15 -17.39 17.81
N GLY A 279 -1.59 -18.48 18.33
CA GLY A 279 -1.01 -18.52 19.68
C GLY A 279 -2.00 -18.61 20.82
N SER A 280 -3.30 -18.81 20.52
CA SER A 280 -4.32 -19.13 21.52
C SER A 280 -4.99 -20.47 21.16
N THR A 281 -5.19 -21.33 22.16
CA THR A 281 -5.91 -22.60 22.02
C THR A 281 -7.40 -22.47 22.31
N ASN A 282 -7.84 -21.32 22.83
CA ASN A 282 -9.22 -21.11 23.29
C ASN A 282 -10.07 -20.36 22.27
N CYS A 283 -9.48 -19.99 21.13
CA CYS A 283 -10.16 -19.21 20.10
C CYS A 283 -10.40 -20.07 18.86
N THR A 284 -11.58 -19.92 18.27
CA THR A 284 -12.03 -20.68 17.10
C THR A 284 -11.74 -19.93 15.81
N ALA A 285 -11.66 -20.63 14.68
CA ALA A 285 -11.59 -19.97 13.39
C ALA A 285 -13.00 -19.53 12.95
N SER A 286 -13.12 -18.36 12.32
CA SER A 286 -14.31 -18.01 11.53
C SER A 286 -14.01 -18.29 10.06
N VAL A 287 -14.93 -18.95 9.36
CA VAL A 287 -14.73 -19.45 8.00
C VAL A 287 -16.01 -19.31 7.18
N CYS A 288 -15.88 -18.77 5.96
CA CYS A 288 -16.87 -18.88 4.91
C CYS A 288 -16.18 -19.34 3.63
N ALA A 289 -16.23 -20.64 3.37
CA ALA A 289 -15.54 -21.31 2.26
C ALA A 289 -16.51 -21.92 1.24
N ALA A 290 -17.81 -21.64 1.35
CA ALA A 290 -18.82 -22.18 0.47
C ALA A 290 -18.76 -21.52 -0.93
N ASN A 291 -19.17 -22.28 -1.96
CA ASN A 291 -19.30 -21.75 -3.31
C ASN A 291 -20.60 -20.94 -3.48
N ILE A 292 -20.66 -19.77 -2.84
CA ILE A 292 -21.86 -18.90 -2.85
C ILE A 292 -22.17 -18.41 -4.27
N LEU A 293 -21.16 -18.18 -5.12
CA LEU A 293 -21.38 -17.73 -6.50
C LEU A 293 -22.28 -18.68 -7.30
N GLN A 294 -22.14 -19.99 -7.09
CA GLN A 294 -22.96 -21.00 -7.76
C GLN A 294 -24.41 -21.05 -7.23
N ALA A 295 -24.61 -20.72 -5.96
CA ALA A 295 -25.91 -20.75 -5.29
C ALA A 295 -26.62 -19.38 -5.26
N CYS A 296 -25.99 -18.34 -5.82
CA CYS A 296 -26.48 -16.98 -5.78
C CYS A 296 -27.79 -16.84 -6.58
N PRO A 297 -28.88 -16.30 -5.99
CA PRO A 297 -30.11 -16.01 -6.72
C PRO A 297 -29.86 -15.12 -7.93
N ILE A 298 -30.62 -15.31 -9.02
CA ILE A 298 -30.38 -14.61 -10.30
C ILE A 298 -30.44 -13.09 -10.13
N GLU A 299 -31.35 -12.61 -9.29
CA GLU A 299 -31.52 -11.20 -8.94
C GLU A 299 -30.34 -10.59 -8.16
N ASP A 300 -29.55 -11.42 -7.47
CA ASP A 300 -28.41 -11.01 -6.64
C ASP A 300 -27.07 -11.22 -7.36
N GLN A 301 -27.06 -11.87 -8.53
CA GLN A 301 -25.84 -12.17 -9.27
C GLN A 301 -25.21 -10.89 -9.83
N VAL A 302 -23.90 -10.76 -9.61
CA VAL A 302 -23.05 -9.78 -10.29
C VAL A 302 -22.23 -10.52 -11.33
N VAL A 303 -22.47 -10.22 -12.60
CA VAL A 303 -21.81 -10.87 -13.74
C VAL A 303 -20.79 -9.96 -14.42
N ASN A 304 -19.76 -10.54 -15.01
CA ASN A 304 -18.79 -9.83 -15.83
C ASN A 304 -19.27 -9.68 -17.29
N SER A 305 -18.42 -9.12 -18.17
CA SER A 305 -18.75 -8.93 -19.60
C SER A 305 -18.99 -10.22 -20.39
N THR A 306 -18.59 -11.38 -19.84
CA THR A 306 -18.78 -12.72 -20.42
C THR A 306 -19.94 -13.49 -19.78
N ASN A 307 -20.78 -12.81 -18.99
CA ASN A 307 -21.94 -13.38 -18.29
C ASN A 307 -21.57 -14.46 -17.26
N VAL A 308 -20.34 -14.41 -16.73
CA VAL A 308 -19.89 -15.26 -15.61
C VAL A 308 -20.19 -14.56 -14.30
N VAL A 309 -20.80 -15.27 -13.34
CA VAL A 309 -21.05 -14.76 -11.98
C VAL A 309 -19.71 -14.59 -11.26
N VAL A 310 -19.38 -13.33 -10.94
CA VAL A 310 -18.15 -12.93 -10.26
C VAL A 310 -18.40 -12.37 -8.86
N GLY A 311 -19.66 -12.19 -8.49
CA GLY A 311 -20.07 -11.75 -7.17
C GLY A 311 -21.53 -12.09 -6.89
N CYS A 312 -21.91 -12.02 -5.63
CA CYS A 312 -23.28 -12.15 -5.16
C CYS A 312 -23.57 -11.01 -4.20
N ASN A 313 -24.58 -10.18 -4.50
CA ASN A 313 -25.06 -9.17 -3.57
C ASN A 313 -25.60 -9.83 -2.30
N ASN A 314 -25.74 -9.05 -1.23
CA ASN A 314 -26.16 -9.59 0.06
C ASN A 314 -27.52 -10.31 -0.06
N SER A 315 -27.49 -11.63 0.14
CA SER A 315 -28.64 -12.52 0.10
C SER A 315 -28.69 -13.31 1.41
N PRO A 316 -29.23 -12.73 2.50
CA PRO A 316 -29.01 -13.24 3.86
C PRO A 316 -29.43 -14.69 4.07
N LEU A 317 -30.53 -15.12 3.44
CA LEU A 317 -31.00 -16.51 3.55
C LEU A 317 -29.99 -17.50 2.95
N VAL A 318 -29.52 -17.25 1.72
CA VAL A 318 -28.57 -18.14 1.04
C VAL A 318 -27.21 -18.10 1.74
N MET A 319 -26.72 -16.89 2.04
CA MET A 319 -25.43 -16.68 2.66
C MET A 319 -25.37 -17.25 4.08
N GLY A 320 -26.40 -17.01 4.90
CA GLY A 320 -26.49 -17.56 6.25
C GLY A 320 -26.63 -19.09 6.27
N THR A 321 -27.29 -19.67 5.25
CA THR A 321 -27.38 -21.14 5.12
C THR A 321 -26.03 -21.76 4.76
N LEU A 322 -25.29 -21.15 3.83
CA LEU A 322 -24.02 -21.70 3.33
C LEU A 322 -22.82 -21.35 4.22
N CYS A 323 -22.90 -20.23 4.93
CA CYS A 323 -21.88 -19.74 5.85
C CYS A 323 -22.53 -19.33 7.18
N PRO A 324 -22.93 -20.29 8.02
CA PRO A 324 -23.73 -20.04 9.24
C PRO A 324 -23.00 -19.21 10.31
N LEU A 325 -21.67 -19.13 10.23
CA LEU A 325 -20.83 -18.32 11.12
C LEU A 325 -20.43 -16.97 10.50
N ALA A 326 -20.97 -16.62 9.33
CA ALA A 326 -20.75 -15.30 8.73
C ALA A 326 -21.84 -14.32 9.19
N ILE A 327 -21.49 -13.05 9.27
CA ILE A 327 -22.44 -11.96 9.49
C ILE A 327 -23.11 -11.63 8.15
N VAL A 328 -24.44 -11.71 8.09
CA VAL A 328 -25.24 -11.46 6.88
C VAL A 328 -26.34 -10.41 7.09
N ASP A 329 -26.63 -10.07 8.34
CA ASP A 329 -27.62 -9.10 8.79
C ASP A 329 -27.28 -8.60 10.20
N ALA A 330 -28.11 -7.72 10.77
CA ALA A 330 -27.88 -7.17 12.11
C ALA A 330 -27.98 -8.20 13.25
N ASP A 331 -28.85 -9.20 13.11
CA ASP A 331 -29.06 -10.22 14.15
C ASP A 331 -27.86 -11.17 14.25
N SER A 332 -27.31 -11.56 13.10
CA SER A 332 -26.10 -12.39 13.02
C SER A 332 -24.84 -11.67 13.51
N VAL A 333 -24.78 -10.33 13.55
CA VAL A 333 -23.65 -9.59 14.16
C VAL A 333 -23.43 -10.03 15.60
N ILE A 334 -24.52 -10.10 16.38
CA ILE A 334 -24.47 -10.39 17.81
C ILE A 334 -24.05 -11.85 18.06
N GLN A 335 -24.44 -12.76 17.17
CA GLN A 335 -24.20 -14.20 17.34
C GLN A 335 -22.85 -14.67 16.77
N ASN A 336 -22.45 -14.12 15.62
CA ASN A 336 -21.35 -14.66 14.83
C ASN A 336 -20.03 -13.89 15.03
N SER A 337 -20.05 -12.75 15.74
CA SER A 337 -18.82 -12.11 16.18
C SER A 337 -18.08 -13.01 17.18
N GLN A 338 -16.85 -13.37 16.83
CA GLN A 338 -16.00 -14.20 17.68
C GLN A 338 -15.15 -13.32 18.59
N VAL A 339 -14.93 -13.81 19.80
CA VAL A 339 -14.17 -13.12 20.84
C VAL A 339 -12.94 -13.95 21.18
N CYS A 340 -11.76 -13.35 21.25
CA CYS A 340 -10.52 -14.05 21.56
C CYS A 340 -9.63 -13.27 22.53
N SER A 341 -9.29 -13.92 23.65
CA SER A 341 -8.27 -13.43 24.58
C SER A 341 -6.94 -14.14 24.33
N ASN A 342 -5.83 -13.45 24.61
CA ASN A 342 -4.46 -13.99 24.54
C ASN A 342 -3.99 -14.47 23.14
N SER A 343 -4.61 -13.99 22.05
CA SER A 343 -4.03 -14.16 20.72
C SER A 343 -2.70 -13.41 20.61
N THR A 344 -1.77 -13.98 19.87
CA THR A 344 -0.52 -13.32 19.44
C THR A 344 -0.66 -12.69 18.05
N GLY A 345 -1.80 -12.92 17.38
CA GLY A 345 -2.04 -12.49 16.02
C GLY A 345 -3.14 -13.28 15.34
N TYR A 346 -3.26 -13.10 14.03
CA TYR A 346 -4.27 -13.70 13.17
C TYR A 346 -3.67 -14.10 11.82
N MET A 347 -4.15 -15.21 11.26
CA MET A 347 -3.95 -15.58 9.87
C MET A 347 -5.26 -15.47 9.12
N ILE A 348 -5.33 -14.55 8.18
CA ILE A 348 -6.41 -14.38 7.23
C ILE A 348 -6.00 -15.08 5.93
N LEU A 349 -6.89 -15.91 5.39
CA LEU A 349 -6.71 -16.62 4.15
C LEU A 349 -7.90 -16.32 3.25
N PHE A 350 -7.63 -15.72 2.09
CA PHE A 350 -8.57 -15.71 0.97
C PHE A 350 -8.29 -16.95 0.12
N MET A 351 -9.28 -17.81 -0.07
CA MET A 351 -9.13 -19.15 -0.67
C MET A 351 -10.26 -19.53 -1.61
#